data_AF-A0A6C0KD93-F1
#
_entry.id   AF-A0A6C0KD93-F1
#
_cell.length_a   1.000
_cell.length_b   1.000
_cell.length_c   1.000
_cell.angle_alpha   90.00
_cell.angle_beta   90.00
_cell.angle_gamma   90.00
#
_symmetry.space_group_name_H-M   'P 1'
#
loop_
_entity.id
_entity.type
_entity.pdbx_description
1 polymer ?
#
loop_
_entity_poly.entity_id
_entity_poly.type
_entity_poly.pdbx_seq_one_letter_code
_entity_poly.pdbx_strand_id
1 'polypeptide(L)'
;MSSTKTRRITKELFKYENNGLAEKLECYLVNHDESNMIFVKFIPQDYLINIVLNYPNEYPWKPPSITINGHNYIRLLVTGSELWKNKYINTRCLCCSSLTCVENWSPFKNISDILKEVCENLHLKLKFNEIRHVKKIKYKYLNCDIPIEQFF
;
A
#
# COMPACT_ATOMS: atom_id res chain seq x y z
N MET A 1 22.22 -24.99 5.80
CA MET A 1 21.26 -24.55 6.84
C MET A 1 20.41 -23.42 6.26
N SER A 2 19.08 -23.52 6.27
CA SER A 2 18.20 -22.45 5.81
C SER A 2 18.32 -21.24 6.75
N SER A 3 18.47 -20.04 6.18
CA SER A 3 18.57 -18.81 6.97
C SER A 3 17.25 -18.53 7.70
N THR A 4 17.30 -17.79 8.82
CA THR A 4 16.08 -17.43 9.58
C THR A 4 15.10 -16.64 8.71
N LYS A 5 15.62 -15.79 7.82
CA LYS A 5 14.87 -15.08 6.77
C LYS A 5 14.09 -16.03 5.88
N THR A 6 14.77 -16.99 5.25
CA THR A 6 14.15 -17.95 4.32
C THR A 6 13.03 -18.72 5.02
N ARG A 7 13.30 -19.26 6.22
CA ARG A 7 12.29 -20.00 7.01
C ARG A 7 11.07 -19.14 7.34
N ARG A 8 11.27 -17.86 7.65
CA ARG A 8 10.17 -16.93 7.95
C ARG A 8 9.35 -16.62 6.70
N ILE A 9 10.00 -16.30 5.59
CA ILE A 9 9.38 -16.03 4.29
C ILE A 9 8.50 -17.22 3.86
N THR A 10 9.02 -18.45 3.90
CA THR A 10 8.25 -19.64 3.51
C THR A 10 6.98 -19.82 4.35
N LYS A 11 7.05 -19.57 5.66
CA LYS A 11 5.87 -19.65 6.54
C LYS A 11 4.82 -18.59 6.22
N GLU A 12 5.26 -17.38 5.88
CA GLU A 12 4.33 -16.30 5.54
C GLU A 12 3.67 -16.51 4.17
N LEU A 13 4.41 -17.05 3.20
CA LEU A 13 3.87 -17.47 1.91
C LEU A 13 2.79 -18.53 2.09
N PHE A 14 3.09 -19.60 2.84
CA PHE A 14 2.10 -20.64 3.13
C PHE A 14 0.84 -20.05 3.78
N LYS A 15 0.99 -19.11 4.71
CA LYS A 15 -0.16 -18.44 5.34
C LYS A 15 -0.96 -17.59 4.34
N TYR A 16 -0.27 -16.89 3.43
CA TYR A 16 -0.89 -16.07 2.41
C TYR A 16 -1.70 -16.90 1.40
N GLU A 17 -1.18 -18.04 0.96
CA GLU A 17 -1.86 -18.92 0.01
C GLU A 17 -3.12 -19.56 0.61
N ASN A 18 -3.13 -19.83 1.92
CA ASN A 18 -4.23 -20.56 2.58
C ASN A 18 -5.31 -19.67 3.23
N ASN A 19 -5.16 -18.35 3.23
CA ASN A 19 -6.06 -17.46 3.97
C ASN A 19 -7.10 -16.73 3.11
N GLY A 20 -7.14 -16.98 1.80
CA GLY A 20 -8.07 -16.33 0.85
C GLY A 20 -7.88 -14.82 0.72
N LEU A 21 -6.71 -14.29 1.13
CA LEU A 21 -6.43 -12.86 1.09
C LEU A 21 -6.25 -12.36 -0.34
N ALA A 22 -5.75 -13.21 -1.24
CA ALA A 22 -5.49 -12.84 -2.62
C ALA A 22 -6.77 -12.39 -3.34
N GLU A 23 -7.84 -13.17 -3.19
CA GLU A 23 -9.17 -12.86 -3.72
C GLU A 23 -9.76 -11.63 -3.02
N LYS A 24 -9.65 -11.56 -1.69
CA LYS A 24 -10.21 -10.45 -0.91
C LYS A 24 -9.57 -9.10 -1.27
N LEU A 25 -8.28 -9.08 -1.57
CA LEU A 25 -7.54 -7.86 -1.91
C LEU A 25 -7.39 -7.64 -3.41
N GLU A 26 -7.85 -8.58 -4.26
CA GLU A 26 -7.57 -8.62 -5.70
C GLU A 26 -6.07 -8.42 -5.99
N CYS A 27 -5.23 -9.09 -5.21
CA CYS A 27 -3.78 -8.96 -5.23
C CYS A 27 -3.19 -10.37 -5.28
N TYR A 28 -2.38 -10.67 -6.29
CA TYR A 28 -1.93 -12.03 -6.58
C TYR A 28 -0.41 -12.09 -6.60
N LEU A 29 0.16 -13.14 -6.02
CA LEU A 29 1.60 -13.40 -6.10
C LEU A 29 1.93 -13.88 -7.52
N VAL A 30 2.88 -13.22 -8.18
CA VAL A 30 3.32 -13.57 -9.54
C VAL A 30 4.67 -14.25 -9.53
N ASN A 31 5.58 -13.81 -8.66
CA ASN A 31 6.90 -14.38 -8.55
C ASN A 31 7.47 -14.17 -7.13
N HIS A 32 8.35 -15.06 -6.71
CA HIS A 32 9.13 -14.89 -5.48
C HIS A 32 10.50 -15.58 -5.59
N ASP A 33 11.46 -15.01 -4.89
CA ASP A 33 12.75 -15.61 -4.60
C ASP A 33 13.11 -15.37 -3.11
N GLU A 34 14.33 -15.71 -2.70
CA GLU A 34 14.76 -15.53 -1.31
C GLU A 34 14.89 -14.06 -0.85
N SER A 35 14.94 -13.14 -1.81
CA SER A 35 15.14 -11.71 -1.59
C SER A 35 13.90 -10.89 -1.88
N ASN A 36 13.05 -11.31 -2.81
CA ASN A 36 11.97 -10.49 -3.34
C ASN A 36 10.68 -11.27 -3.50
N MET A 37 9.55 -10.58 -3.35
CA MET A 37 8.25 -11.06 -3.76
C MET A 37 7.56 -10.03 -4.63
N ILE A 38 6.97 -10.49 -5.72
CA ILE A 38 6.29 -9.67 -6.70
C ILE A 38 4.82 -10.04 -6.68
N PHE A 39 3.99 -9.06 -6.36
CA PHE A 39 2.55 -9.14 -6.41
C PHE A 39 2.01 -8.23 -7.50
N VAL A 40 0.87 -8.61 -8.05
CA VAL A 40 0.10 -7.82 -9.00
C VAL A 40 -1.27 -7.55 -8.40
N LYS A 41 -1.65 -6.28 -8.32
CA LYS A 41 -2.97 -5.83 -7.91
C LYS A 41 -3.74 -5.28 -9.10
N PHE A 42 -4.98 -5.74 -9.24
CA PHE A 42 -5.94 -5.15 -10.17
C PHE A 42 -6.66 -3.97 -9.50
N ILE A 43 -6.87 -2.92 -10.29
CA ILE A 43 -7.59 -1.71 -9.89
C ILE A 43 -8.64 -1.42 -10.97
N PRO A 44 -9.78 -0.78 -10.63
CA PRO A 44 -10.77 -0.39 -11.63
C PRO A 44 -10.15 0.30 -12.86
N GLN A 45 -10.75 0.07 -14.04
CA GLN A 45 -10.29 0.55 -15.35
C GLN A 45 -9.07 -0.20 -15.92
N ASP A 46 -8.93 -1.49 -15.59
CA ASP A 46 -7.93 -2.41 -16.16
C ASP A 46 -6.47 -2.01 -15.93
N TYR A 47 -6.20 -1.20 -14.91
CA TYR A 47 -4.84 -0.86 -14.51
C TYR A 47 -4.23 -1.94 -13.61
N LEU A 48 -3.01 -2.34 -13.96
CA LEU A 48 -2.19 -3.27 -13.20
C LEU A 48 -1.19 -2.50 -12.34
N ILE A 49 -1.16 -2.83 -11.04
CA ILE A 49 -0.15 -2.33 -10.12
C ILE A 49 0.78 -3.47 -9.71
N ASN A 50 2.07 -3.30 -9.99
CA ASN A 50 3.15 -4.16 -9.54
C ASN A 50 3.61 -3.72 -8.14
N ILE A 51 3.49 -4.60 -7.16
CA ILE A 51 3.95 -4.39 -5.79
C ILE A 51 5.14 -5.33 -5.57
N VAL A 52 6.31 -4.78 -5.26
CA VAL A 52 7.51 -5.57 -4.98
C VAL A 52 7.93 -5.37 -3.53
N LEU A 53 8.03 -6.47 -2.79
CA LEU A 53 8.59 -6.51 -1.44
C LEU A 53 10.03 -7.02 -1.53
N ASN A 54 11.00 -6.20 -1.13
CA ASN A 54 12.42 -6.56 -1.11
C ASN A 54 12.88 -6.74 0.34
N TYR A 55 13.25 -7.96 0.70
CA TYR A 55 13.59 -8.38 2.05
C TYR A 55 15.08 -8.21 2.34
N PRO A 56 15.47 -7.42 3.36
CA PRO A 56 16.86 -7.32 3.78
C PRO A 56 17.36 -8.64 4.41
N ASN A 57 18.67 -8.75 4.59
CA ASN A 57 19.28 -9.93 5.22
C ASN A 57 18.87 -10.06 6.70
N GLU A 58 18.59 -8.94 7.35
CA GLU A 58 18.16 -8.84 8.74
C GLU A 58 16.64 -9.04 8.91
N TYR A 59 15.91 -9.47 7.88
CA TYR A 59 14.51 -9.84 8.04
C TYR A 59 14.39 -11.07 8.97
N PRO A 60 13.48 -11.09 9.96
CA PRO A 60 12.34 -10.17 10.18
C PRO A 60 12.58 -9.00 11.15
N TRP A 61 13.81 -8.77 11.59
CA TRP A 61 14.13 -7.68 12.52
C TRP A 61 14.17 -6.30 11.85
N LYS A 62 14.36 -6.26 10.53
CA LYS A 62 14.14 -5.07 9.69
C LYS A 62 12.98 -5.28 8.71
N PRO A 63 12.16 -4.25 8.43
CA PRO A 63 11.07 -4.35 7.47
C PRO A 63 11.58 -4.59 6.05
N PRO A 64 10.77 -5.21 5.17
CA PRO A 64 11.04 -5.19 3.75
C PRO A 64 10.87 -3.77 3.19
N SER A 65 11.62 -3.45 2.15
CA SER A 65 11.40 -2.23 1.38
C SER A 65 10.39 -2.50 0.26
N ILE A 66 9.45 -1.59 0.07
CA ILE A 66 8.33 -1.76 -0.86
C ILE A 66 8.48 -0.81 -2.04
N THR A 67 8.30 -1.33 -3.25
CA THR A 67 8.12 -0.51 -4.46
C THR A 67 6.77 -0.80 -5.12
N ILE A 68 6.17 0.24 -5.68
CA ILE A 68 4.91 0.21 -6.42
C ILE A 68 5.19 0.75 -7.82
N ASN A 69 5.02 -0.08 -8.85
CA ASN A 69 5.39 0.24 -10.23
C ASN A 69 6.82 0.81 -10.34
N GLY A 70 7.77 0.27 -9.57
CA GLY A 70 9.16 0.73 -9.52
C GLY A 70 9.42 1.96 -8.64
N HIS A 71 8.38 2.60 -8.08
CA HIS A 71 8.52 3.76 -7.22
C HIS A 71 8.53 3.37 -5.73
N ASN A 72 9.36 4.03 -4.92
CA ASN A 72 9.41 3.78 -3.48
C ASN A 72 8.06 4.09 -2.80
N TYR A 73 7.50 3.10 -2.11
CA TYR A 73 6.18 3.19 -1.49
C TYR A 73 6.06 4.31 -0.45
N ILE A 74 7.01 4.43 0.47
CA ILE A 74 6.99 5.46 1.52
C ILE A 74 6.97 6.86 0.91
N ARG A 75 7.71 7.09 -0.18
CA ARG A 75 7.67 8.35 -0.93
C ARG A 75 6.31 8.62 -1.56
N LEU A 76 5.65 7.59 -2.10
CA LEU A 76 4.28 7.72 -2.63
C LEU A 76 3.28 8.08 -1.53
N LEU A 77 3.49 7.61 -0.29
CA LEU A 77 2.61 7.92 0.85
C LEU A 77 2.70 9.38 1.32
N VAL A 78 3.75 10.12 0.96
CA VAL A 78 3.85 11.54 1.32
C VAL A 78 2.68 12.30 0.70
N THR A 79 1.91 13.01 1.53
CA THR A 79 0.76 13.79 1.09
C THR A 79 1.00 15.25 1.46
N GLY A 80 1.14 16.12 0.47
CA GLY A 80 1.67 17.48 0.64
C GLY A 80 0.70 18.53 1.18
N SER A 81 -0.53 18.19 1.56
CA SER A 81 -1.53 19.18 1.98
C SER A 81 -2.15 18.85 3.33
N GLU A 82 -1.93 19.73 4.32
CA GLU A 82 -2.53 19.74 5.66
C GLU A 82 -4.05 19.50 5.64
N LEU A 83 -4.74 20.12 4.67
CA LEU A 83 -6.20 20.19 4.60
C LEU A 83 -6.90 18.84 4.43
N TRP A 84 -6.21 17.81 3.96
CA TRP A 84 -6.80 16.48 3.71
C TRP A 84 -6.53 15.49 4.83
N LYS A 85 -5.48 15.76 5.63
CA LYS A 85 -5.11 14.94 6.77
C LYS A 85 -6.28 14.90 7.74
N ASN A 86 -6.72 16.06 8.24
CA ASN A 86 -7.72 16.11 9.31
C ASN A 86 -9.13 15.59 8.91
N LYS A 87 -9.49 15.61 7.61
CA LYS A 87 -10.83 15.19 7.17
C LYS A 87 -10.93 13.68 6.89
N TYR A 88 -9.85 13.04 6.47
CA TYR A 88 -9.88 11.66 5.97
C TYR A 88 -8.85 10.73 6.61
N ILE A 89 -7.82 11.27 7.28
CA ILE A 89 -6.74 10.49 7.90
C ILE A 89 -6.56 10.96 9.33
N ASN A 90 -6.88 10.12 10.31
CA ASN A 90 -6.72 10.47 11.73
C ASN A 90 -5.24 10.38 12.20
N THR A 91 -4.28 10.67 11.34
CA THR A 91 -2.83 10.54 11.60
C THR A 91 -2.02 11.66 10.93
N ARG A 92 -0.76 11.86 11.37
CA ARG A 92 0.14 12.93 10.85
C ARG A 92 0.49 12.77 9.36
N CYS A 93 0.75 11.55 8.91
CA CYS A 93 0.84 11.16 7.49
C CYS A 93 0.74 9.64 7.35
N LEU A 94 0.32 9.16 6.17
CA LEU A 94 0.32 7.74 5.82
C LEU A 94 1.74 7.14 5.93
N CYS A 95 2.76 7.92 5.61
CA CYS A 95 4.15 7.51 5.69
C CYS A 95 4.62 7.12 7.11
N CYS A 96 4.21 7.89 8.12
CA CYS A 96 4.58 7.69 9.53
C CYS A 96 3.67 6.67 10.22
N SER A 97 2.51 6.36 9.65
CA SER A 97 1.62 5.30 10.13
C SER A 97 1.85 3.97 9.40
N SER A 98 2.71 3.92 8.38
CA SER A 98 3.02 2.68 7.69
C SER A 98 3.73 1.71 8.63
N LEU A 99 3.33 0.44 8.57
CA LEU A 99 3.94 -0.73 9.19
C LEU A 99 5.41 -0.87 8.83
N THR A 100 5.80 -0.43 7.63
CA THR A 100 7.20 -0.49 7.18
C THR A 100 8.02 0.75 7.58
N CYS A 101 7.40 1.72 8.24
CA CYS A 101 8.13 2.77 8.94
C CYS A 101 8.90 2.16 10.12
N VAL A 102 10.12 2.64 10.37
CA VAL A 102 11.05 2.05 11.36
C VAL A 102 10.42 1.92 12.74
N GLU A 103 9.69 2.95 13.19
CA GLU A 103 9.06 2.99 14.52
C GLU A 103 7.85 2.06 14.67
N ASN A 104 7.24 1.61 13.56
CA ASN A 104 6.03 0.78 13.57
C ASN A 104 6.30 -0.68 13.21
N TRP A 105 7.51 -0.98 12.72
CA TRP A 105 7.85 -2.33 12.32
C TRP A 105 7.99 -3.23 13.54
N SER A 106 7.46 -4.44 13.42
CA SER A 106 7.64 -5.49 14.41
C SER A 106 7.81 -6.84 13.70
N PRO A 107 8.69 -7.73 14.17
CA PRO A 107 8.85 -9.08 13.61
C PRO A 107 7.57 -9.94 13.66
N PHE A 108 6.53 -9.52 14.38
CA PHE A 108 5.21 -10.16 14.38
C PHE A 108 4.38 -9.82 13.14
N LYS A 109 4.68 -8.72 12.46
CA LYS A 109 4.03 -8.34 11.19
C LYS A 109 4.46 -9.31 10.09
N ASN A 110 3.57 -9.53 9.13
CA ASN A 110 3.77 -10.46 8.03
C ASN A 110 3.30 -9.86 6.69
N ILE A 111 3.58 -10.56 5.59
CA ILE A 111 3.16 -10.19 4.22
C ILE A 111 1.69 -9.81 4.14
N SER A 112 0.79 -10.57 4.79
CA SER A 112 -0.63 -10.29 4.75
C SER A 112 -0.98 -8.94 5.38
N ASP A 113 -0.30 -8.57 6.47
CA ASP A 113 -0.50 -7.26 7.11
C ASP A 113 0.02 -6.13 6.21
N ILE A 114 1.19 -6.33 5.59
CA ILE A 114 1.79 -5.38 4.66
C ILE A 114 0.88 -5.16 3.45
N LEU A 115 0.41 -6.22 2.81
CA LEU A 115 -0.44 -6.13 1.61
C LEU A 115 -1.77 -5.45 1.91
N LYS A 116 -2.39 -5.72 3.07
CA LYS A 116 -3.61 -5.03 3.49
C LYS A 116 -3.38 -3.53 3.59
N GLU A 117 -2.32 -3.10 4.28
CA GLU A 117 -1.98 -1.68 4.37
C GLU A 117 -1.73 -1.07 2.99
N VAL A 118 -0.93 -1.72 2.15
CA VAL A 118 -0.60 -1.21 0.81
C VAL A 118 -1.89 -1.01 0.00
N CYS A 119 -2.81 -1.97 0.04
CA CYS A 119 -4.10 -1.87 -0.65
C CYS A 119 -4.98 -0.73 -0.10
N GLU A 120 -5.08 -0.62 1.23
CA GLU A 120 -5.83 0.45 1.89
C GLU A 120 -5.27 1.83 1.55
N ASN A 121 -3.94 1.99 1.62
CA ASN A 121 -3.28 3.25 1.30
C ASN A 121 -3.39 3.61 -0.19
N LEU A 122 -3.32 2.62 -1.09
CA LEU A 122 -3.57 2.84 -2.51
C LEU A 122 -4.99 3.33 -2.76
N HIS A 123 -5.98 2.69 -2.13
CA HIS A 123 -7.39 3.12 -2.23
C HIS A 123 -7.57 4.57 -1.74
N LEU A 124 -7.00 4.91 -0.58
CA LEU A 124 -7.05 6.28 -0.06
C LEU A 124 -6.38 7.29 -1.02
N LYS A 125 -5.24 6.93 -1.60
CA LYS A 125 -4.52 7.81 -2.56
C LYS A 125 -5.31 8.03 -3.83
N LEU A 126 -5.93 6.99 -4.39
CA LEU A 126 -6.80 7.11 -5.56
C LEU A 126 -7.98 8.03 -5.25
N LYS A 127 -8.66 7.80 -4.12
CA LYS A 127 -9.76 8.64 -3.67
C LYS A 127 -9.35 10.11 -3.50
N PHE A 128 -8.17 10.39 -2.94
CA PHE A 128 -7.69 11.78 -2.83
C PHE A 128 -7.43 12.43 -4.18
N ASN A 129 -6.87 11.68 -5.13
CA ASN A 129 -6.64 12.18 -6.47
C ASN A 129 -7.97 12.49 -7.17
N GLU A 130 -8.97 11.61 -7.07
CA GLU A 130 -10.31 11.81 -7.62
C GLU A 130 -10.95 13.10 -7.09
N ILE A 131 -11.02 13.27 -5.76
CA ILE A 131 -11.62 14.47 -5.16
C ILE A 131 -10.83 15.73 -5.56
N ARG A 132 -9.49 15.65 -5.66
CA ARG A 132 -8.66 16.77 -6.16
C ARG A 132 -8.99 17.12 -7.61
N HIS A 133 -9.15 16.12 -8.49
CA HIS A 133 -9.54 16.33 -9.88
C HIS A 133 -10.93 16.94 -9.98
N VAL A 134 -11.91 16.39 -9.25
CA VAL A 134 -13.29 16.90 -9.17
C VAL A 134 -13.29 18.37 -8.73
N LYS A 135 -12.55 18.73 -7.67
CA LYS A 135 -12.42 20.12 -7.23
C LYS A 135 -11.85 21.01 -8.33
N LYS A 136 -10.79 20.58 -9.01
CA LYS A 136 -10.18 21.35 -10.10
C LYS A 136 -11.14 21.55 -11.27
N ILE A 137 -11.92 20.53 -11.63
CA ILE A 137 -12.97 20.62 -12.66
C ILE A 137 -14.07 21.58 -12.21
N LYS A 138 -14.56 21.45 -10.97
CA LYS A 138 -15.56 22.34 -10.38
C LYS A 138 -15.14 23.80 -10.46
N TYR A 139 -13.94 24.14 -9.99
CA TYR A 139 -13.43 25.51 -10.04
C TYR A 139 -13.26 26.06 -11.46
N LYS A 140 -13.03 25.21 -12.45
CA LYS A 140 -12.79 25.64 -13.83
C LYS A 140 -14.07 25.75 -14.65
N TYR A 141 -15.06 24.91 -14.40
CA TYR A 141 -16.19 24.70 -15.31
C TYR A 141 -17.58 24.78 -14.66
N LEU A 142 -17.68 24.70 -13.34
CA LEU A 142 -18.97 24.61 -12.65
C LEU A 142 -19.17 25.77 -11.68
N ASN A 143 -20.43 26.03 -11.36
CA ASN A 143 -20.78 26.99 -10.31
C ASN A 143 -20.35 26.45 -8.93
N CYS A 144 -19.89 27.34 -8.04
CA CYS A 144 -19.32 26.94 -6.75
C CYS A 144 -20.32 26.21 -5.83
N ASP A 145 -21.61 26.37 -6.09
CA ASP A 145 -22.70 25.88 -5.24
C ASP A 145 -23.02 24.38 -5.40
N ILE A 146 -22.47 23.69 -6.40
CA ILE A 146 -22.74 22.26 -6.60
C ILE A 146 -21.75 21.42 -5.76
N PRO A 147 -22.18 20.66 -4.72
CA PRO A 147 -21.28 19.95 -3.81
C PRO A 147 -20.85 18.58 -4.36
N ILE A 148 -20.28 18.54 -5.57
CA ILE A 148 -19.93 17.31 -6.28
C ILE A 148 -18.95 16.44 -5.47
N GLU A 149 -18.06 17.07 -4.71
CA GLU A 149 -17.12 16.41 -3.82
C GLU A 149 -17.73 15.53 -2.70
N GLN A 150 -19.04 15.62 -2.45
CA GLN A 150 -19.73 14.78 -1.46
C GLN A 150 -20.19 13.43 -2.01
N PHE A 151 -20.19 13.26 -3.33
CA PHE A 151 -20.65 12.04 -4.00
C PHE A 151 -19.52 11.04 -4.30
N PHE A 152 -18.29 11.29 -3.82
CA PHE A 152 -17.08 10.49 -4.04
C PHE A 152 -16.39 10.11 -2.72
#